data_AF-A0A0F9IF87-F1
#
_entry.id   AF-A0A0F9IF87-F1
#
_cell.length_a   1.000
_cell.length_b   1.000
_cell.length_c   1.000
_cell.angle_alpha   90.00
_cell.angle_beta   90.00
_cell.angle_gamma   90.00
#
_symmetry.space_group_name_H-M   'P 1'
#
loop_
_entity.id
_entity.type
_entity.pdbx_description
1 polymer ?
#
loop_
_entity_poly.entity_id
_entity_poly.type
_entity_poly.pdbx_seq_one_letter_code
_entity_poly.pdbx_strand_id
1 'polypeptide(L)'
;MMSKISDERIAKLPEPIQKHVYPEDPYWCYVPEGWRDLVCKMNEHLEALEPYYILHQVKEKFGGLRYYTHTPDRTNNEHDL
;
A
#
# COMPACT_ATOMS: atom_id res chain seq x y z
N MET A 1 12.62 3.36 -14.24
CA MET A 1 13.38 4.12 -13.21
C MET A 1 12.35 4.85 -12.36
N MET A 2 12.23 4.48 -11.07
CA MET A 2 11.30 5.17 -10.17
C MET A 2 11.67 6.65 -10.06
N SER A 3 10.68 7.53 -10.05
CA SER A 3 10.90 8.97 -9.85
C SER A 3 11.35 9.21 -8.42
N LYS A 4 12.35 10.09 -8.19
CA LYS A 4 12.80 10.48 -6.85
C LYS A 4 11.65 10.94 -5.93
N ILE A 5 10.59 11.52 -6.51
CA ILE A 5 9.41 11.96 -5.78
C ILE A 5 8.60 10.77 -5.22
N SER A 6 8.57 9.64 -5.95
CA SER A 6 7.90 8.43 -5.52
C SER A 6 8.56 7.85 -4.27
N ASP A 7 9.89 7.78 -4.26
CA ASP A 7 10.67 7.24 -3.14
C ASP A 7 10.47 8.06 -1.85
N GLU A 8 10.50 9.39 -1.96
CA GLU A 8 10.27 10.29 -0.82
C GLU A 8 8.86 10.18 -0.24
N ARG A 9 7.86 9.86 -1.07
CA ARG A 9 6.48 9.65 -0.62
C ARG A 9 6.35 8.33 0.11
N ILE A 10 6.92 7.26 -0.44
CA ILE A 10 6.91 5.93 0.18
C ILE A 10 7.61 5.98 1.54
N ALA A 11 8.76 6.66 1.64
CA ALA A 11 9.51 6.80 2.89
C ALA A 11 8.74 7.48 4.05
N LYS A 12 7.67 8.22 3.76
CA LYS A 12 6.83 8.86 4.79
C LYS A 12 5.76 7.93 5.37
N LEU A 13 5.49 6.81 4.71
CA LEU A 13 4.52 5.81 5.16
C LEU A 13 5.09 4.98 6.32
N PRO A 14 4.23 4.32 7.12
CA PRO A 14 4.71 3.29 8.05
C PRO A 14 5.59 2.26 7.34
N GLU A 15 6.74 1.95 7.91
CA GLU A 15 7.74 1.08 7.27
C GLU A 15 7.15 -0.26 6.76
N PRO A 16 6.29 -0.98 7.51
CA PRO A 16 5.79 -2.28 7.07
C PRO A 16 5.05 -2.25 5.74
N ILE A 17 4.32 -1.15 5.45
CA ILE A 17 3.50 -1.07 4.23
C ILE A 17 4.28 -0.61 3.00
N GLN A 18 5.49 -0.07 3.18
CA GLN A 18 6.25 0.57 2.09
C GLN A 18 6.51 -0.40 0.94
N LYS A 19 6.82 -1.66 1.25
CA LYS A 19 7.09 -2.73 0.28
C LYS A 19 5.87 -3.13 -0.55
N HIS A 20 4.67 -2.82 -0.09
CA HIS A 20 3.42 -3.15 -0.77
C HIS A 20 2.92 -2.02 -1.67
N VAL A 21 3.47 -0.81 -1.57
CA VAL A 21 2.98 0.35 -2.33
C VAL A 21 3.20 0.14 -3.82
N TYR A 22 2.17 0.41 -4.61
CA TYR A 22 2.26 0.36 -6.07
C TYR A 22 3.33 1.35 -6.58
N PRO A 23 4.37 0.85 -7.29
CA PRO A 23 5.53 1.65 -7.72
C PRO A 23 5.21 2.89 -8.54
N GLU A 24 4.23 2.78 -9.43
CA GLU A 24 4.02 3.78 -10.48
C GLU A 24 3.28 5.02 -9.97
N ASP A 25 2.49 4.87 -8.90
CA ASP A 25 1.69 5.99 -8.38
C ASP A 25 1.50 5.95 -6.85
N PRO A 26 2.52 6.32 -6.06
CA PRO A 26 2.39 6.44 -4.61
C PRO A 26 1.69 7.74 -4.17
N TYR A 27 1.27 8.63 -5.08
CA TYR A 27 0.65 9.92 -4.70
C TYR A 27 -0.61 9.75 -3.86
N TRP A 28 -1.28 8.62 -4.03
CA TRP A 28 -2.51 8.27 -3.35
C TRP A 28 -2.32 7.66 -1.97
N CYS A 29 -1.07 7.51 -1.51
CA CYS A 29 -0.74 6.97 -0.21
C CYS A 29 -0.30 8.09 0.75
N TYR A 30 -1.11 8.33 1.77
CA TYR A 30 -0.82 9.22 2.88
C TYR A 30 -1.51 8.69 4.14
N VAL A 31 -0.72 8.44 5.19
CA VAL A 31 -1.20 7.91 6.47
C VAL A 31 -0.98 8.96 7.55
N PRO A 32 -2.03 9.69 7.97
CA PRO A 32 -1.94 10.58 9.12
C PRO A 32 -1.58 9.80 10.39
N GLU A 33 -0.97 10.48 11.35
CA GLU A 33 -0.41 9.86 12.57
C GLU A 33 -1.41 8.97 13.32
N GLY A 34 -2.65 9.46 13.50
CA GLY A 34 -3.70 8.72 14.21
C GLY A 34 -4.16 7.41 13.56
N TRP A 35 -3.76 7.15 12.31
CA TRP A 35 -4.08 5.92 11.58
C TRP A 35 -2.93 4.92 11.53
N ARG A 36 -1.70 5.31 11.91
CA ARG A 36 -0.50 4.49 11.69
C ARG A 36 -0.61 3.10 12.32
N ASP A 37 -1.02 3.02 13.59
CA ASP A 37 -1.16 1.73 14.30
C ASP A 37 -2.20 0.81 13.65
N LEU A 38 -3.33 1.37 13.21
CA LEU A 38 -4.37 0.60 12.53
C LEU A 38 -3.85 0.05 11.20
N VAL A 39 -3.09 0.87 10.46
CA VAL A 39 -2.51 0.49 9.17
C VAL A 39 -1.45 -0.60 9.33
N CYS A 40 -0.59 -0.53 10.34
CA CYS A 40 0.40 -1.58 10.63
C CYS A 40 -0.28 -2.92 10.98
N LYS A 41 -1.32 -2.91 11.82
CA LYS A 41 -2.08 -4.13 12.15
C LYS A 41 -2.79 -4.71 10.93
N MET A 42 -3.36 -3.84 10.07
CA MET A 42 -3.96 -4.28 8.81
C MET A 42 -2.94 -4.96 7.92
N ASN A 43 -1.73 -4.40 7.80
CA ASN A 43 -0.62 -4.98 7.05
C ASN A 43 -0.24 -6.36 7.58
N GLU A 44 -0.06 -6.51 8.90
CA GLU A 44 0.23 -7.82 9.52
C GLU A 44 -0.82 -8.87 9.16
N HIS A 45 -2.11 -8.51 9.20
CA HIS A 45 -3.20 -9.42 8.86
C HIS A 45 -3.26 -9.74 7.36
N LEU A 46 -3.01 -8.74 6.50
CA LEU A 46 -2.99 -8.94 5.05
C LEU A 46 -1.79 -9.78 4.61
N GLU A 47 -0.60 -9.54 5.15
CA GLU A 47 0.58 -10.36 4.88
C GLU A 47 0.39 -11.82 5.29
N ALA A 48 -0.35 -12.08 6.38
CA ALA A 48 -0.68 -13.43 6.79
C ALA A 48 -1.61 -14.17 5.80
N LEU A 49 -2.39 -13.44 4.98
CA LEU A 49 -3.35 -14.00 4.02
C LEU A 49 -2.80 -14.03 2.59
N GLU A 50 -2.17 -12.95 2.17
CA GLU A 50 -1.62 -12.73 0.83
C GLU A 50 -0.35 -11.86 0.93
N PRO A 51 0.84 -12.47 1.08
CA PRO A 51 2.11 -11.74 1.21
C PRO A 51 2.46 -10.85 0.02
N TYR A 52 1.83 -11.05 -1.14
CA TYR A 52 2.11 -10.30 -2.36
C TYR A 52 1.02 -9.29 -2.71
N TYR A 53 0.18 -8.90 -1.75
CA TYR A 53 -0.82 -7.87 -1.99
C TYR A 53 -0.14 -6.55 -2.38
N ILE A 54 -0.81 -5.79 -3.25
CA ILE A 54 -0.36 -4.48 -3.69
C ILE A 54 -1.31 -3.42 -3.13
N LEU A 55 -0.73 -2.39 -2.52
CA LEU A 55 -1.40 -1.22 -1.98
C LEU A 55 -1.40 -0.08 -3.00
N HIS A 56 -2.56 0.24 -3.55
CA HIS A 56 -2.71 1.36 -4.47
C HIS A 56 -3.00 2.68 -3.76
N GLN A 57 -3.73 2.63 -2.66
CA GLN A 57 -4.14 3.85 -1.96
C GLN A 57 -4.40 3.58 -0.49
N VAL A 58 -3.84 4.46 0.34
CA VAL A 58 -4.24 4.63 1.73
C VAL A 58 -4.42 6.12 1.99
N LYS A 59 -5.61 6.54 2.43
CA LYS A 59 -5.89 7.95 2.73
C LYS A 59 -7.07 8.13 3.67
N GLU A 60 -7.06 9.20 4.44
CA GLU A 60 -8.24 9.65 5.16
C GLU A 60 -9.23 10.37 4.21
N LYS A 61 -10.52 10.08 4.37
CA LYS A 61 -11.61 10.76 3.67
C LYS A 61 -12.85 10.80 4.56
N PHE A 62 -13.33 12.00 4.87
CA PHE A 62 -14.52 12.24 5.73
C PHE A 62 -14.42 11.56 7.12
N GLY A 63 -13.25 11.64 7.77
CA GLY A 63 -13.01 11.03 9.08
C GLY A 63 -12.87 9.51 9.08
N GLY A 64 -12.89 8.85 7.90
CA GLY A 64 -12.64 7.43 7.75
C GLY A 64 -11.38 7.14 6.93
N LEU A 65 -10.74 6.00 7.20
CA LEU A 65 -9.62 5.52 6.41
C LEU A 65 -10.11 4.75 5.17
N ARG A 66 -9.54 5.04 4.01
CA ARG A 66 -9.68 4.23 2.79
C ARG A 66 -8.39 3.45 2.59
N TYR A 67 -8.52 2.15 2.33
CA TYR A 67 -7.41 1.24 2.11
C TYR A 67 -7.76 0.36 0.91
N TYR A 68 -7.18 0.67 -0.25
CA TYR A 68 -7.44 -0.04 -1.50
C TYR A 68 -6.24 -0.90 -1.86
N THR A 69 -6.46 -2.20 -1.88
CA THR A 69 -5.48 -3.20 -2.27
C THR A 69 -6.02 -4.07 -3.39
N HIS A 70 -5.11 -4.70 -4.12
CA HIS A 70 -5.43 -5.85 -4.95
C HIS A 70 -4.53 -7.02 -4.55
N THR A 71 -5.06 -8.22 -4.68
CA THR A 71 -4.26 -9.45 -4.63
C THR A 71 -3.96 -9.84 -6.07
N PRO A 72 -2.72 -10.22 -6.42
CA PRO A 72 -2.45 -10.76 -7.74
C PRO A 72 -3.29 -12.02 -7.96
N ASP A 73 -3.82 -12.18 -9.19
CA ASP A 73 -4.63 -13.35 -9.53
C ASP A 73 -3.77 -14.61 -9.40
N ARG A 74 -4.17 -15.52 -8.51
CA ARG A 74 -3.47 -16.82 -8.33
C ARG A 74 -3.74 -17.80 -9.47
N THR A 75 -4.68 -17.47 -10.36
CA THR A 75 -5.01 -18.25 -11.54
C THR A 75 -4.40 -17.57 -12.76
N ASN A 76 -3.22 -18.03 -13.18
CA ASN A 76 -2.49 -17.64 -14.40
C ASN A 76 -3.34 -17.02 -15.51
N ASN A 77 -2.82 -15.95 -16.13
CA ASN A 77 -2.48 -15.94 -17.56
C ASN A 77 -1.48 -14.81 -17.85
N GLU A 78 -0.20 -15.18 -17.91
CA GLU A 78 0.94 -14.69 -18.74
C GLU A 78 1.06 -13.22 -19.23
N HIS A 79 0.27 -12.25 -18.78
CA HIS A 79 0.28 -10.90 -19.38
C HIS A 79 0.78 -9.75 -18.50
N ASP A 80 0.96 -9.94 -17.19
CA ASP A 80 1.30 -8.84 -16.28
C ASP A 80 2.60 -9.10 -15.47
N LEU A 81 3.66 -9.57 -16.15
CA LEU A 81 5.05 -9.52 -15.65
C LEU A 81 5.93 -8.67 -16.57
#